data_AF-A0AA41LB67-F1
#
_entry.id   AF-A0AA41LB67-F1
#
_cell.length_a   1.000
_cell.length_b   1.000
_cell.length_c   1.000
_cell.angle_alpha   90.00
_cell.angle_beta   90.00
_cell.angle_gamma   90.00
#
_symmetry.space_group_name_H-M   'P 1'
#
loop_
_entity.id
_entity.type
_entity.pdbx_description
1 polymer ?
#
loop_
_entity_poly.entity_id
_entity_poly.type
_entity_poly.pdbx_seq_one_letter_code
_entity_poly.pdbx_strand_id
1 'polypeptide(L)'
;MTSLPGATTLTMPVLNYFGAGPLNLAPGVDWSSANSNSVFGYGDGYGFADNGRWSGLTMAGTNDQSSTMTLAFSQAVAGVGAFFNYVPVYYGPATIAVYDATHTLIESTTLTFTTNGGQNQGEFHGFLESAPSISFLTMSGAYIGATGFAVQAVPEPETYAMLLTGLGLLGVAARRRKA
;
A
#
# COMPACT_ATOMS: atom_id res chain seq x y z
N MET A 1 -13.63 7.56 -1.85
CA MET A 1 -13.75 6.14 -2.27
C MET A 1 -13.31 5.28 -1.10
N THR A 2 -13.85 4.08 -0.90
CA THR A 2 -13.47 3.21 0.24
C THR A 2 -12.40 2.17 -0.10
N SER A 3 -12.07 2.01 -1.39
CA SER A 3 -11.05 1.09 -1.89
C SER A 3 -10.62 1.45 -3.31
N LEU A 4 -9.54 0.82 -3.79
CA LEU A 4 -9.07 0.85 -5.17
C LEU A 4 -9.83 -0.23 -5.99
N PRO A 5 -10.52 0.12 -7.10
CA PRO A 5 -11.30 -0.84 -7.88
C PRO A 5 -10.44 -2.00 -8.43
N GLY A 6 -10.88 -3.25 -8.23
CA GLY A 6 -10.17 -4.43 -8.74
C GLY A 6 -8.83 -4.74 -8.03
N ALA A 7 -8.53 -4.03 -6.95
CA ALA A 7 -7.31 -4.23 -6.18
C ALA A 7 -7.43 -5.39 -5.18
N THR A 8 -6.28 -5.97 -4.85
CA THR A 8 -6.15 -6.96 -3.78
C THR A 8 -5.60 -6.28 -2.53
N THR A 9 -6.24 -6.49 -1.38
CA THR A 9 -5.75 -6.00 -0.09
C THR A 9 -4.58 -6.87 0.40
N LEU A 10 -3.47 -6.23 0.74
CA LEU A 10 -2.33 -6.85 1.38
C LEU A 10 -2.61 -7.04 2.87
N THR A 11 -2.31 -8.23 3.40
CA THR A 11 -2.43 -8.50 4.83
C THR A 11 -1.22 -7.96 5.57
N MET A 12 -1.44 -7.00 6.47
CA MET A 12 -0.38 -6.48 7.33
C MET A 12 0.03 -7.55 8.36
N PRO A 13 1.32 -7.90 8.49
CA PRO A 13 1.76 -8.82 9.53
C PRO A 13 1.63 -8.15 10.90
N VAL A 14 1.28 -8.89 11.95
CA VAL A 14 1.20 -8.38 13.32
C VAL A 14 2.53 -8.62 14.01
N LEU A 15 3.41 -7.61 13.98
CA LEU A 15 4.78 -7.70 14.52
C LEU A 15 5.02 -6.76 15.69
N ASN A 16 4.22 -5.70 15.83
CA ASN A 16 4.44 -4.61 16.78
C ASN A 16 5.90 -4.07 16.73
N TYR A 17 6.45 -3.97 15.52
CA TYR A 17 7.84 -3.59 15.29
C TYR A 17 8.03 -2.07 15.37
N PHE A 18 9.15 -1.66 15.98
CA PHE A 18 9.68 -0.30 15.96
C PHE A 18 11.09 -0.33 15.38
N GLY A 19 11.34 0.44 14.32
CA GLY A 19 12.65 0.48 13.70
C GLY A 19 12.63 0.94 12.25
N ALA A 20 13.84 1.01 11.70
CA ALA A 20 14.06 1.18 10.28
C ALA A 20 13.77 -0.13 9.52
N GLY A 21 13.48 -0.02 8.23
CA GLY A 21 13.37 -1.17 7.33
C GLY A 21 14.67 -1.49 6.59
N PRO A 22 14.64 -2.42 5.62
CA PRO A 22 13.44 -3.01 5.01
C PRO A 22 12.83 -4.17 5.81
N LEU A 23 11.51 -4.35 5.68
CA LEU A 23 10.75 -5.52 6.12
C LEU A 23 9.78 -5.94 5.02
N ASN A 24 9.54 -7.24 4.89
CA ASN A 24 8.60 -7.75 3.90
C ASN A 24 7.14 -7.54 4.35
N LEU A 25 6.33 -6.89 3.52
CA LEU A 25 4.90 -6.72 3.74
C LEU A 25 4.09 -7.86 3.14
N ALA A 26 4.42 -8.22 1.90
CA ALA A 26 3.80 -9.30 1.15
C ALA A 26 4.80 -9.81 0.10
N PRO A 27 4.56 -10.98 -0.55
CA PRO A 27 5.38 -11.41 -1.66
C PRO A 27 5.55 -10.30 -2.71
N GLY A 28 6.80 -9.90 -2.96
CA GLY A 28 7.11 -8.85 -3.93
C GLY A 28 6.79 -7.42 -3.50
N VAL A 29 6.44 -7.19 -2.23
CA VAL A 29 6.18 -5.87 -1.64
C VAL A 29 6.98 -5.69 -0.36
N ASP A 30 7.93 -4.78 -0.37
CA ASP A 30 8.77 -4.47 0.78
C ASP A 30 8.44 -3.09 1.34
N TRP A 31 8.35 -3.01 2.66
CA TRP A 31 8.25 -1.75 3.40
C TRP A 31 9.62 -1.31 3.87
N SER A 32 9.87 0.00 3.87
CA SER A 32 11.08 0.58 4.47
C SER A 32 10.85 1.96 5.06
N SER A 33 11.66 2.31 6.06
CA SER A 33 11.79 3.64 6.65
C SER A 33 13.23 3.82 7.12
N ALA A 34 13.73 5.06 7.12
CA ALA A 34 15.03 5.40 7.71
C ALA A 34 14.94 5.75 9.21
N ASN A 35 13.73 6.01 9.73
CA ASN A 35 13.52 6.40 11.12
C ASN A 35 13.49 5.17 12.04
N SER A 36 14.33 5.18 13.09
CA SER A 36 14.41 4.10 14.08
C SER A 36 13.18 3.97 14.96
N ASN A 37 12.26 4.93 14.92
CA ASN A 37 11.00 4.87 15.67
C ASN A 37 9.80 4.52 14.79
N SER A 38 9.96 4.38 13.47
CA SER A 38 8.85 4.00 12.59
C SER A 38 8.26 2.66 13.01
N VAL A 39 6.96 2.51 12.80
CA VAL A 39 6.21 1.32 13.22
C VAL A 39 5.81 0.50 12.02
N PHE A 40 5.89 -0.82 12.17
CA PHE A 40 5.46 -1.78 11.16
C PHE A 40 4.75 -2.96 11.81
N GLY A 41 3.56 -3.26 11.32
CA GLY A 41 2.75 -4.34 11.85
C GLY A 41 2.22 -4.07 13.26
N TYR A 42 2.03 -2.79 13.60
CA TYR A 42 1.69 -2.35 14.94
C TYR A 42 0.18 -2.21 15.12
N GLY A 43 -0.39 -2.80 16.17
CA GLY A 43 -1.85 -2.85 16.41
C GLY A 43 -2.33 -2.42 17.80
N ASP A 44 -1.42 -2.24 18.76
CA ASP A 44 -1.75 -2.06 20.19
C ASP A 44 -2.42 -0.70 20.50
N GLY A 45 -2.17 0.31 19.67
CA GLY A 45 -2.87 1.58 19.71
C GLY A 45 -1.97 2.76 19.35
N TYR A 46 -2.42 3.60 18.43
CA TYR A 46 -1.64 4.71 17.88
C TYR A 46 -2.48 5.98 17.78
N GLY A 47 -1.94 7.10 18.24
CA GLY A 47 -2.64 8.39 18.31
C GLY A 47 -2.28 9.31 17.14
N PHE A 48 -3.29 10.00 16.61
CA PHE A 48 -3.19 11.01 15.56
C PHE A 48 -3.66 12.38 16.05
N ALA A 49 -3.50 12.66 17.34
CA ALA A 49 -3.95 13.89 18.00
C ALA A 49 -5.42 14.24 17.69
N ASP A 50 -5.70 15.37 17.03
CA ASP A 50 -7.06 15.82 16.71
C ASP A 50 -7.77 14.88 15.72
N ASN A 51 -7.02 14.06 14.99
CA ASN A 51 -7.55 13.01 14.14
C ASN A 51 -7.74 11.66 14.87
N GLY A 52 -7.77 11.69 16.20
CA GLY A 52 -8.20 10.58 17.02
C GLY A 52 -7.13 9.50 17.17
N ARG A 53 -7.54 8.23 17.12
CA ARG A 53 -6.62 7.11 17.33
C ARG A 53 -7.07 5.85 16.60
N TRP A 54 -6.10 5.00 16.30
CA TRP A 54 -6.34 3.60 15.94
C TRP A 54 -6.04 2.68 17.13
N SER A 55 -6.78 1.59 17.21
CA SER A 55 -6.62 0.51 18.19
C SER A 55 -7.19 -0.77 17.59
N GLY A 56 -6.38 -1.83 17.52
CA GLY A 56 -6.75 -3.09 16.84
C GLY A 56 -6.71 -3.02 15.32
N LEU A 57 -6.18 -1.94 14.73
CA LEU A 57 -5.88 -1.83 13.31
C LEU A 57 -4.38 -1.94 13.11
N THR A 58 -3.92 -3.08 12.59
CA THR A 58 -2.51 -3.33 12.29
C THR A 58 -2.04 -2.40 11.19
N MET A 59 -1.02 -1.59 11.44
CA MET A 59 -0.60 -0.51 10.56
C MET A 59 0.92 -0.39 10.40
N ALA A 60 1.33 0.39 9.39
CA ALA A 60 2.65 1.00 9.32
C ALA A 60 2.53 2.51 9.55
N GLY A 61 3.51 3.13 10.20
CA GLY A 61 3.50 4.57 10.51
C GLY A 61 4.91 5.15 10.60
N THR A 62 5.09 6.41 10.20
CA THR A 62 6.42 7.06 10.26
C THR A 62 6.84 7.28 11.71
N ASN A 63 5.85 7.46 12.60
CA ASN A 63 5.99 7.71 14.03
C ASN A 63 6.86 8.94 14.35
N ASP A 64 6.83 9.92 13.46
CA ASP A 64 7.47 11.21 13.61
C ASP A 64 6.83 12.25 12.66
N GLN A 65 7.26 13.50 12.78
CA GLN A 65 6.71 14.61 12.02
C GLN A 65 7.31 14.80 10.61
N SER A 66 8.42 14.14 10.27
CA SER A 66 9.22 14.49 9.08
C SER A 66 9.69 13.33 8.21
N SER A 67 9.74 12.11 8.73
CA SER A 67 10.29 11.00 7.97
C SER A 67 9.32 10.50 6.91
N THR A 68 9.88 9.75 5.97
CA THR A 68 9.18 9.07 4.90
C THR A 68 9.33 7.58 5.09
N MET A 69 8.25 6.84 4.86
CA MET A 69 8.33 5.41 4.56
C MET A 69 8.00 5.14 3.11
N THR A 70 8.48 4.01 2.61
CA THR A 70 8.32 3.58 1.22
C THR A 70 7.82 2.14 1.18
N LEU A 71 6.80 1.88 0.37
CA LEU A 71 6.54 0.55 -0.19
C LEU A 71 7.23 0.46 -1.55
N ALA A 72 8.05 -0.58 -1.74
CA ALA A 72 8.69 -0.91 -2.99
C ALA A 72 8.06 -2.17 -3.58
N PHE A 73 7.76 -2.12 -4.88
CA PHE A 73 7.18 -3.24 -5.61
C PHE A 73 8.24 -3.90 -6.50
N SER A 74 8.38 -5.23 -6.40
CA SER A 74 9.27 -6.01 -7.26
C SER A 74 8.87 -6.01 -8.74
N GLN A 75 7.58 -5.78 -9.02
CA GLN A 75 7.03 -5.51 -10.35
C GLN A 75 6.15 -4.27 -10.26
N ALA A 76 6.21 -3.39 -11.26
CA ALA A 76 5.39 -2.18 -11.26
C ALA A 76 3.89 -2.53 -11.26
N VAL A 77 3.12 -1.77 -10.49
CA VAL A 77 1.67 -1.95 -10.32
C VAL A 77 0.90 -0.83 -11.02
N ALA A 78 -0.34 -1.10 -11.41
CA ALA A 78 -1.20 -0.08 -12.01
C ALA A 78 -1.85 0.82 -10.96
N GLY A 79 -1.98 0.37 -9.72
CA GLY A 79 -2.50 1.20 -8.66
C GLY A 79 -2.14 0.72 -7.27
N VAL A 80 -2.09 1.67 -6.34
CA VAL A 80 -1.79 1.44 -4.93
C VAL A 80 -2.55 2.44 -4.08
N GLY A 81 -3.07 2.00 -2.94
CA GLY A 81 -3.66 2.88 -1.95
C GLY A 81 -3.67 2.24 -0.56
N ALA A 82 -4.09 3.02 0.43
CA ALA A 82 -4.28 2.54 1.79
C ALA A 82 -5.33 3.39 2.50
N PHE A 83 -5.80 2.89 3.65
CA PHE A 83 -6.55 3.68 4.61
C PHE A 83 -5.56 4.46 5.48
N PHE A 84 -5.61 5.79 5.40
CA PHE A 84 -4.65 6.69 6.02
C PHE A 84 -5.25 7.41 7.23
N ASN A 85 -4.37 7.78 8.16
CA ASN A 85 -4.60 8.82 9.15
C ASN A 85 -3.27 9.54 9.47
N TYR A 86 -3.34 10.75 9.99
CA TYR A 86 -2.20 11.64 10.23
C TYR A 86 -2.59 12.73 11.22
N VAL A 87 -1.62 13.53 11.70
CA VAL A 87 -1.86 14.68 12.59
C VAL A 87 -1.94 15.98 11.78
N PRO A 88 -3.14 16.52 11.48
CA PRO A 88 -3.29 17.61 10.51
C PRO A 88 -2.90 18.99 11.03
N VAL A 89 -2.94 19.24 12.34
CA VAL A 89 -2.83 20.60 12.90
C VAL A 89 -1.40 20.96 13.30
N TYR A 90 -0.70 20.05 13.99
CA TYR A 90 0.50 20.41 14.75
C TYR A 90 1.83 20.23 14.01
N TYR A 91 1.88 19.38 12.97
CA TYR A 91 3.15 18.82 12.49
C TYR A 91 3.36 18.95 10.97
N GLY A 92 2.71 19.92 10.33
CA GLY A 92 2.85 20.18 8.89
C GLY A 92 2.03 19.21 8.02
N PRO A 93 2.25 19.24 6.68
CA PRO A 93 1.46 18.42 5.76
C PRO A 93 1.86 16.94 5.84
N ALA A 94 0.86 16.07 5.73
CA ALA A 94 1.07 14.67 5.37
C ALA A 94 0.93 14.52 3.85
N THR A 95 1.90 13.88 3.21
CA THR A 95 1.88 13.68 1.76
C THR A 95 2.03 12.22 1.40
N ILE A 96 1.36 11.80 0.33
CA ILE A 96 1.58 10.52 -0.32
C ILE A 96 2.00 10.76 -1.77
N ALA A 97 2.89 9.92 -2.29
CA ALA A 97 3.39 10.04 -3.66
C ALA A 97 3.78 8.69 -4.24
N VAL A 98 3.70 8.57 -5.56
CA VAL A 98 4.10 7.38 -6.31
C VAL A 98 5.17 7.69 -7.34
N TYR A 99 6.09 6.76 -7.52
CA TYR A 99 7.26 6.90 -8.38
C TYR A 99 7.44 5.68 -9.28
N ASP A 100 8.06 5.90 -10.43
CA ASP A 100 8.49 4.82 -11.32
C ASP A 100 9.78 4.13 -10.85
N ALA A 101 10.23 3.12 -11.59
CA ALA A 101 11.43 2.34 -11.26
C ALA A 101 12.74 3.16 -11.27
N THR A 102 12.73 4.36 -11.87
CA THR A 102 13.87 5.29 -11.90
C THR A 102 13.81 6.33 -10.78
N HIS A 103 12.85 6.20 -9.85
CA HIS A 103 12.52 7.19 -8.83
C HIS A 103 12.03 8.53 -9.40
N THR A 104 11.49 8.53 -10.62
CA THR A 104 10.81 9.72 -11.17
C THR A 104 9.41 9.79 -10.60
N LEU A 105 9.02 10.98 -10.11
CA LEU A 105 7.68 11.23 -9.57
C LEU A 105 6.63 11.07 -10.67
N ILE A 106 5.62 10.23 -10.42
CA ILE A 106 4.45 10.08 -11.28
C ILE A 106 3.34 11.02 -10.79
N GLU A 107 2.93 10.84 -9.53
CA GLU A 107 1.86 11.62 -8.91
C GLU A 107 2.11 11.80 -7.41
N SER A 108 1.63 12.91 -6.84
CA SER A 108 1.68 13.20 -5.41
C SER A 108 0.44 13.98 -4.99
N THR A 109 0.01 13.75 -3.75
CA THR A 109 -1.05 14.55 -3.13
C THR A 109 -0.77 14.82 -1.65
N THR A 110 -1.27 15.95 -1.16
CA THR A 110 -1.30 16.28 0.27
C THR A 110 -2.64 15.85 0.84
N LEU A 111 -2.63 15.15 1.96
CA LEU A 111 -3.86 14.76 2.65
C LEU A 111 -4.46 15.98 3.36
N THR A 112 -5.77 16.16 3.25
CA THR A 112 -6.47 17.35 3.79
C THR A 112 -7.75 17.00 4.56
N PHE A 113 -7.94 15.74 4.94
CA PHE A 113 -9.13 15.30 5.67
C PHE A 113 -8.97 15.38 7.19
N THR A 114 -10.09 15.39 7.90
CA THR A 114 -10.17 15.32 9.37
C THR A 114 -11.11 14.21 9.81
N THR A 115 -10.82 13.55 10.93
CA THR A 115 -11.70 12.51 11.51
C THR A 115 -12.51 13.01 12.71
N ASN A 116 -12.37 14.27 13.09
CA ASN A 116 -13.00 14.86 14.29
C ASN A 116 -12.75 14.05 15.58
N GLY A 117 -11.53 13.52 15.75
CA GLY A 117 -11.14 12.75 16.92
C GLY A 117 -11.65 11.29 16.94
N GLY A 118 -12.20 10.79 15.83
CA GLY A 118 -12.83 9.48 15.76
C GLY A 118 -11.91 8.30 16.05
N GLN A 119 -12.46 7.25 16.67
CA GLN A 119 -11.78 5.97 16.87
C GLN A 119 -11.80 5.14 15.58
N ASN A 120 -10.64 4.61 15.17
CA ASN A 120 -10.50 3.78 13.97
C ASN A 120 -11.03 4.45 12.68
N GLN A 121 -10.99 5.78 12.64
CA GLN A 121 -11.39 6.59 11.49
C GLN A 121 -10.17 7.06 10.69
N GLY A 122 -10.41 7.44 9.45
CA GLY A 122 -9.41 7.79 8.44
C GLY A 122 -10.06 7.85 7.06
N GLU A 123 -9.26 8.05 6.02
CA GLU A 123 -9.75 8.04 4.64
C GLU A 123 -8.88 7.15 3.77
N PHE A 124 -9.51 6.45 2.82
CA PHE A 124 -8.78 5.71 1.80
C PHE A 124 -8.34 6.67 0.69
N HIS A 125 -7.04 6.69 0.44
CA HIS A 125 -6.43 7.39 -0.68
C HIS A 125 -5.54 6.44 -1.47
N GLY A 126 -5.37 6.72 -2.76
CA GLY A 126 -4.54 5.91 -3.63
C GLY A 126 -4.41 6.53 -5.01
N PHE A 127 -3.56 5.90 -5.81
CA PHE A 127 -3.22 6.29 -7.17
C PHE A 127 -3.61 5.15 -8.11
N LEU A 128 -4.06 5.51 -9.31
CA LEU A 128 -4.45 4.56 -10.35
C LEU A 128 -4.00 5.09 -11.71
N GLU A 129 -3.09 4.36 -12.32
CA GLU A 129 -2.54 4.60 -13.64
C GLU A 129 -3.25 3.73 -14.69
N SER A 130 -3.23 4.18 -15.94
CA SER A 130 -3.81 3.43 -17.06
C SER A 130 -3.01 2.16 -17.42
N ALA A 131 -1.75 2.11 -17.00
CA ALA A 131 -0.84 0.99 -17.18
C ALA A 131 0.09 0.86 -15.95
N PRO A 132 0.76 -0.29 -15.77
CA PRO A 132 1.63 -0.51 -14.63
C PRO A 132 2.91 0.31 -14.76
N SER A 133 3.03 1.34 -13.92
CA SER A 133 4.18 2.26 -13.89
C SER A 133 4.68 2.52 -12.46
N ILE A 134 3.86 2.23 -11.44
CA ILE A 134 4.16 2.54 -10.05
C ILE A 134 5.09 1.47 -9.47
N SER A 135 6.32 1.86 -9.14
CA SER A 135 7.31 0.98 -8.48
C SER A 135 7.51 1.32 -7.01
N PHE A 136 7.14 2.54 -6.60
CA PHE A 136 7.22 2.96 -5.20
C PHE A 136 5.98 3.76 -4.80
N LEU A 137 5.48 3.53 -3.58
CA LEU A 137 4.58 4.42 -2.85
C LEU A 137 5.33 4.97 -1.65
N THR A 138 5.33 6.29 -1.46
CA THR A 138 5.84 6.93 -0.24
C THR A 138 4.71 7.58 0.55
N MET A 139 4.85 7.61 1.86
CA MET A 139 4.06 8.47 2.74
C MET A 139 4.97 9.17 3.74
N SER A 140 4.74 10.47 3.94
CA SER A 140 5.69 11.36 4.61
C SER A 140 5.01 12.29 5.59
N GLY A 141 5.68 12.53 6.72
CA GLY A 141 5.40 13.60 7.66
C GLY A 141 4.20 13.38 8.59
N ALA A 142 4.02 14.34 9.50
CA ALA A 142 2.82 14.48 10.34
C ALA A 142 2.31 13.21 11.04
N TYR A 143 3.23 12.36 11.52
CA TYR A 143 2.93 11.08 12.18
C TYR A 143 2.01 10.17 11.36
N ILE A 144 2.06 10.28 10.03
CA ILE A 144 1.21 9.53 9.11
C ILE A 144 1.29 8.02 9.36
N GLY A 145 0.13 7.39 9.35
CA GLY A 145 -0.06 5.96 9.47
C GLY A 145 -1.01 5.44 8.40
N ALA A 146 -0.80 4.19 8.01
CA ALA A 146 -1.58 3.51 6.99
C ALA A 146 -1.86 2.06 7.36
N THR A 147 -3.07 1.60 7.04
CA THR A 147 -3.50 0.21 7.13
C THR A 147 -4.29 -0.17 5.87
N GLY A 148 -4.56 -1.46 5.69
CA GLY A 148 -5.37 -1.94 4.56
C GLY A 148 -4.78 -1.55 3.20
N PHE A 149 -3.46 -1.67 3.04
CA PHE A 149 -2.80 -1.46 1.74
C PHE A 149 -3.49 -2.30 0.67
N ALA A 150 -3.80 -1.69 -0.46
CA ALA A 150 -4.44 -2.34 -1.59
C ALA A 150 -3.63 -2.07 -2.85
N VAL A 151 -3.41 -3.11 -3.65
CA VAL A 151 -2.59 -3.07 -4.85
C VAL A 151 -3.36 -3.64 -6.03
N GLN A 152 -3.35 -2.91 -7.14
CA GLN A 152 -3.84 -3.40 -8.43
C GLN A 152 -2.64 -3.89 -9.23
N ALA A 153 -2.32 -5.16 -9.04
CA ALA A 153 -1.32 -5.87 -9.81
C ALA A 153 -1.84 -6.21 -11.21
N VAL A 154 -0.92 -6.45 -12.14
CA VAL A 154 -1.24 -7.05 -13.43
C VAL A 154 -1.37 -8.56 -13.24
N PRO A 155 -2.35 -9.23 -13.84
CA PRO A 155 -2.30 -10.68 -13.96
C PRO A 155 -1.00 -11.08 -14.68
N GLU A 156 -0.14 -11.84 -14.03
CA GLU A 156 1.17 -12.14 -14.58
C GLU A 156 1.06 -12.79 -15.98
N PRO A 157 2.00 -12.52 -16.91
CA PRO A 157 2.05 -13.16 -18.22
C PRO A 157 2.00 -14.68 -18.14
N GLU A 158 2.54 -15.27 -17.08
CA GLU A 158 2.52 -16.70 -16.80
C GLU A 158 1.10 -17.25 -16.60
N THR A 159 0.21 -16.47 -16.00
CA THR A 159 -1.21 -16.86 -15.86
C THR A 159 -1.87 -16.99 -17.23
N TYR A 160 -1.54 -16.08 -18.16
CA TYR A 160 -2.01 -16.17 -19.54
C TYR A 160 -1.36 -17.32 -20.28
N ALA A 161 -0.06 -17.55 -20.11
CA ALA A 161 0.63 -18.69 -20.72
C ALA A 161 0.08 -20.03 -20.21
N MET A 162 -0.20 -20.16 -18.90
CA MET A 162 -0.79 -21.34 -18.28
C MET A 162 -2.26 -21.53 -18.70
N LEU A 163 -3.03 -20.45 -18.79
CA LEU A 163 -4.39 -20.49 -19.33
C LEU A 163 -4.39 -20.95 -20.79
N LEU A 164 -3.55 -20.35 -21.64
CA LEU A 164 -3.41 -20.72 -23.05
C LEU A 164 -2.88 -22.16 -23.20
N THR A 165 -1.95 -22.57 -22.35
CA THR A 165 -1.47 -23.96 -22.31
C THR A 165 -2.61 -24.91 -21.93
N GLY A 166 -3.39 -24.58 -20.90
CA GLY A 166 -4.58 -25.34 -20.50
C GLY A 166 -5.62 -25.44 -21.62
N LEU A 167 -5.94 -24.33 -22.28
CA LEU A 167 -6.86 -24.29 -23.42
C LEU A 167 -6.31 -25.07 -24.62
N GLY A 168 -5.01 -24.98 -24.90
CA GLY A 168 -4.34 -25.74 -25.96
C GLY A 168 -4.43 -27.25 -25.73
N LEU A 169 -4.18 -27.71 -24.50
CA LEU A 169 -4.32 -29.12 -24.12
C LEU A 169 -5.77 -29.62 -24.28
N LEU A 170 -6.75 -28.81 -23.88
CA LEU A 170 -8.18 -29.13 -24.05
C LEU A 170 -8.58 -29.22 -25.52
N GLY A 171 -8.09 -28.31 -26.37
CA GLY A 171 -8.34 -28.33 -27.81
C GLY A 171 -7.77 -29.60 -28.49
N VAL A 172 -6.56 -30.02 -28.12
CA VAL A 172 -5.94 -31.25 -28.63
C VAL A 172 -6.73 -32.49 -28.18
N ALA A 173 -7.15 -32.54 -26.91
CA ALA A 173 -7.95 -33.65 -26.38
C ALA A 173 -9.32 -33.76 -27.07
N ALA A 174 -10.00 -32.64 -27.34
CA ALA A 174 -11.26 -32.61 -28.07
C ALA A 174 -11.11 -33.07 -29.53
N ARG A 175 -10.01 -32.69 -30.21
CA ARG A 175 -9.70 -33.17 -31.58
C ARG A 175 -9.53 -34.68 -31.63
N ARG A 176 -8.87 -35.29 -30.64
CA ARG A 176 -8.67 -36.75 -30.56
C ARG A 176 -9.96 -37.55 -30.35
N ARG A 177 -11.01 -36.94 -29.79
CA ARG A 177 -12.32 -37.60 -29.60
C ARG A 177 -13.22 -37.56 -30.83
N LYS A 178 -12.91 -36.70 -31.81
CA LYS A 178 -13.61 -36.62 -33.09
C LYS A 178 -12.97 -37.45 -34.21
N ALA A 179 -11.75 -37.95 -33.99
CA ALA A 179 -11.04 -38.83 -34.90
C ALA A 179 -11.33 -40.30 -34.58
#